data_AF-A0A384ITL9-F1
#
_entry.id   AF-A0A384ITL9-F1
#
_cell.length_a   1.000
_cell.length_b   1.000
_cell.length_c   1.000
_cell.angle_alpha   90.00
_cell.angle_beta   90.00
_cell.angle_gamma   90.00
#
_symmetry.space_group_name_H-M   'P 1'
#
loop_
_entity.id
_entity.type
_entity.pdbx_description
1 polymer ?
#
loop_
_entity_poly.entity_id
_entity_poly.type
_entity_poly.pdbx_seq_one_letter_code
_entity_poly.pdbx_strand_id
1 'polypeptide(L)'
;MTPGPARRLIPAYLVTGGRSRPAGPALDRLAVLVRTDAPVPDDAGTQARRLCELLEPGALTVVECAAHLDLPVSATVFLATDLAATGLLLTRPPIPSAGQIDRSLVERLLDGLRSLP
;
A
#
# COMPACT_ATOMS: atom_id res chain seq x y z
N MET A 1 17.63 2.87 26.34
CA MET A 1 16.54 2.54 25.41
C MET A 1 15.85 1.29 25.93
N THR A 2 14.75 1.45 26.64
CA THR A 2 13.93 0.32 27.11
C THR A 2 13.11 -0.17 25.90
N PRO A 3 13.12 -1.47 25.55
CA PRO A 3 12.28 -1.97 24.48
C PRO A 3 10.81 -1.67 24.83
N GLY A 4 10.09 -1.06 23.90
CA GLY A 4 8.66 -0.79 24.05
C GLY A 4 7.87 -2.08 24.30
N PRO A 5 6.66 -2.00 24.86
CA PRO A 5 5.85 -3.17 25.19
C PRO A 5 5.74 -4.09 23.96
N ALA A 6 5.99 -5.39 24.15
CA ALA A 6 5.92 -6.38 23.09
C ALA A 6 4.48 -6.43 22.55
N ARG A 7 4.24 -5.78 21.40
CA ARG A 7 2.96 -5.85 20.69
C ARG A 7 2.65 -7.32 20.40
N ARG A 8 1.47 -7.78 20.79
CA ARG A 8 0.98 -9.13 20.50
C ARG A 8 0.60 -9.20 19.02
N LEU A 9 1.58 -9.48 18.18
CA LEU A 9 1.40 -9.62 16.74
C LEU A 9 0.68 -10.94 16.41
N ILE A 10 -0.28 -10.87 15.49
CA ILE A 10 -0.89 -12.06 14.91
C ILE A 10 0.14 -12.73 13.98
N PRO A 11 0.39 -14.05 14.11
CA PRO A 11 1.26 -14.75 13.16
C PRO A 11 0.78 -14.56 11.71
N ALA A 12 1.71 -14.23 10.81
CA ALA A 12 1.37 -13.84 9.44
C ALA A 12 0.52 -14.90 8.69
N TYR A 13 0.79 -16.19 8.94
CA TYR A 13 0.06 -17.30 8.30
C TYR A 13 -1.44 -17.34 8.65
N LEU A 14 -1.85 -16.79 9.80
CA LEU A 14 -3.27 -16.69 10.17
C LEU A 14 -3.99 -15.62 9.36
N VAL A 15 -3.27 -14.59 8.93
CA VAL A 15 -3.83 -13.49 8.10
C VAL A 15 -3.96 -13.93 6.65
N THR A 16 -3.00 -14.71 6.13
CA THR A 16 -3.02 -15.18 4.74
C THR A 16 -3.96 -16.38 4.51
N GLY A 17 -4.53 -16.94 5.58
CA GLY A 17 -5.35 -18.16 5.52
C GLY A 17 -4.57 -19.38 5.04
N GLY A 18 -3.27 -19.45 5.36
CA GLY A 18 -2.38 -20.53 4.92
C GLY A 18 -1.85 -20.41 3.50
N ARG A 19 -2.25 -19.38 2.74
CA ARG A 19 -1.69 -19.11 1.41
C ARG A 19 -0.27 -18.56 1.52
N SER A 20 0.63 -19.04 0.66
CA SER A 20 2.04 -18.68 0.63
C SER A 20 2.40 -17.62 -0.41
N ARG A 21 1.49 -17.31 -1.35
CA ARG A 21 1.68 -16.29 -2.38
C ARG A 21 0.41 -15.44 -2.56
N PRO A 22 0.54 -14.10 -2.60
CA PRO A 22 -0.60 -13.23 -2.90
C PRO A 22 -0.96 -13.28 -4.39
N ALA A 23 -2.14 -12.78 -4.75
CA ALA A 23 -2.68 -12.80 -6.11
C ALA A 23 -1.92 -11.90 -7.11
N GLY A 24 -1.02 -11.03 -6.64
CA GLY A 24 -0.29 -10.06 -7.45
C GLY A 24 1.18 -9.88 -7.04
N PRO A 25 1.90 -8.94 -7.69
CA PRO A 25 3.25 -8.56 -7.28
C PRO A 25 3.24 -7.97 -5.88
N ALA A 26 4.27 -8.25 -5.09
CA ALA A 26 4.38 -7.72 -3.74
C ALA A 26 4.47 -6.19 -3.77
N LEU A 27 3.62 -5.54 -2.97
CA LEU A 27 3.63 -4.09 -2.81
C LEU A 27 4.86 -3.63 -2.01
N ASP A 28 5.37 -2.45 -2.37
CA ASP A 28 6.33 -1.74 -1.53
C ASP A 28 5.68 -1.40 -0.18
N ARG A 29 6.48 -1.45 0.89
CA ARG A 29 6.02 -1.14 2.27
C ARG A 29 5.54 0.31 2.43
N LEU A 30 6.07 1.21 1.60
CA LEU A 30 5.70 2.62 1.56
C LEU A 30 4.70 2.92 0.43
N ALA A 31 4.20 1.90 -0.26
CA ALA A 31 3.10 2.10 -1.20
C ALA A 31 1.88 2.62 -0.45
N VAL A 32 1.23 3.63 -1.02
CA VAL A 32 0.02 4.22 -0.47
C VAL A 32 -1.18 3.42 -0.97
N LEU A 33 -2.02 3.01 -0.05
CA LEU A 33 -3.26 2.30 -0.27
C LEU A 33 -4.42 3.30 -0.20
N VAL A 34 -5.34 3.16 -1.14
CA VAL A 34 -6.58 3.93 -1.19
C VAL A 34 -7.72 2.96 -1.41
N ARG A 35 -8.77 3.07 -0.61
CA ARG A 35 -9.97 2.25 -0.82
C ARG A 35 -10.74 2.74 -2.06
N THR A 36 -11.31 1.80 -2.82
CA THR A 36 -12.24 2.10 -3.92
C THR A 36 -13.69 2.11 -3.45
N ASP A 37 -14.60 2.54 -4.31
CA ASP A 37 -16.05 2.46 -4.06
C ASP A 37 -16.61 1.04 -4.25
N ALA A 38 -15.77 0.04 -4.55
CA ALA A 38 -16.21 -1.33 -4.71
C ALA A 38 -16.68 -1.92 -3.37
N PRO A 39 -17.84 -2.59 -3.34
CA PRO A 39 -18.36 -3.16 -2.11
C PRO A 39 -17.48 -4.32 -1.65
N VAL A 40 -17.12 -4.33 -0.36
CA VAL A 40 -16.34 -5.44 0.21
C VAL A 40 -17.26 -6.67 0.39
N PRO A 41 -16.89 -7.85 -0.15
CA PRO A 41 -17.73 -9.04 -0.11
C PRO A 41 -18.16 -9.51 1.30
N ASP A 42 -19.31 -10.17 1.38
CA ASP A 42 -19.87 -10.74 2.62
C ASP A 42 -19.07 -11.94 3.18
N ASP A 43 -18.20 -12.53 2.38
CA ASP A 43 -17.27 -13.59 2.78
C ASP A 43 -15.83 -13.09 3.02
N ALA A 44 -15.58 -11.77 2.91
CA ALA A 44 -14.25 -11.20 3.12
C ALA A 44 -13.74 -11.50 4.54
N GLY A 45 -12.46 -11.88 4.67
CA GLY A 45 -11.85 -12.15 5.97
C GLY A 45 -11.89 -10.92 6.91
N THR A 46 -11.89 -11.15 8.22
CA THR A 46 -11.97 -10.07 9.23
C THR A 46 -10.89 -8.99 9.04
N GLN A 47 -9.66 -9.39 8.73
CA GLN A 47 -8.57 -8.42 8.53
C GLN A 47 -8.73 -7.62 7.22
N ALA A 48 -9.30 -8.23 6.17
CA ALA A 48 -9.60 -7.53 4.93
C ALA A 48 -10.62 -6.40 5.17
N ARG A 49 -11.70 -6.70 5.89
CA ARG A 49 -12.72 -5.70 6.27
C ARG A 49 -12.14 -4.57 7.09
N ARG A 50 -11.38 -4.89 8.13
CA ARG A 50 -10.73 -3.89 8.98
C ARG A 50 -9.78 -2.99 8.18
N LEU A 51 -9.05 -3.54 7.20
CA LEU A 51 -8.21 -2.74 6.32
C LEU A 51 -9.03 -1.80 5.43
N CYS A 52 -10.15 -2.27 4.85
CA CYS A 52 -11.06 -1.44 4.08
C CYS A 52 -11.71 -0.33 4.93
N GLU A 53 -12.13 -0.63 6.16
CA GLU A 53 -12.69 0.32 7.12
C GLU A 53 -11.66 1.39 7.53
N LEU A 54 -10.42 0.97 7.79
CA LEU A 54 -9.33 1.88 8.15
C LEU A 54 -9.02 2.90 7.04
N LEU A 55 -9.25 2.53 5.78
CA LEU A 55 -9.00 3.37 4.61
C LEU A 55 -10.24 4.15 4.14
N GLU A 56 -11.38 4.06 4.82
CA GLU A 56 -12.56 4.89 4.54
C GLU A 56 -12.28 6.40 4.60
N PRO A 57 -11.61 6.95 5.64
CA PRO A 57 -11.40 8.39 5.75
C PRO A 57 -10.28 8.92 4.84
N GLY A 58 -9.50 8.06 4.17
CA GLY A 58 -8.40 8.52 3.35
C GLY A 58 -7.38 7.44 2.97
N ALA A 59 -6.13 7.86 2.81
CA ALA A 59 -5.05 7.02 2.31
C ALA A 59 -3.97 6.82 3.36
N LEU A 60 -3.42 5.60 3.43
CA LEU A 60 -2.32 5.24 4.32
C LEU A 60 -1.32 4.37 3.57
N THR A 61 -0.06 4.40 4.00
CA THR A 61 0.95 3.46 3.54
C THR A 61 0.72 2.06 4.10
N VAL A 62 1.26 1.03 3.45
CA VAL A 62 1.17 -0.36 3.94
C VAL A 62 1.70 -0.49 5.39
N VAL A 63 2.79 0.22 5.73
CA VAL A 63 3.35 0.19 7.09
C VAL A 63 2.48 0.89 8.13
N GLU A 64 1.83 1.99 7.77
CA GLU A 64 0.86 2.66 8.65
C GLU A 64 -0.34 1.75 8.89
N CYS A 65 -0.89 1.12 7.83
CA CYS A 65 -1.96 0.13 7.98
C CYS A 65 -1.54 -1.03 8.89
N ALA A 66 -0.32 -1.56 8.74
CA ALA A 66 0.19 -2.62 9.60
C ALA A 66 0.26 -2.19 11.06
N ALA A 67 0.70 -0.95 11.33
CA ALA A 67 0.77 -0.39 12.67
C ALA A 67 -0.62 -0.18 13.29
N HIS A 68 -1.60 0.30 12.53
CA HIS A 68 -2.98 0.51 13.00
C HIS A 68 -3.72 -0.80 13.26
N LEU A 69 -3.44 -1.85 12.49
CA LEU A 69 -4.10 -3.15 12.61
C LEU A 69 -3.36 -4.11 13.56
N ASP A 70 -2.22 -3.70 14.13
CA ASP A 70 -1.30 -4.56 14.89
C ASP A 70 -0.94 -5.87 14.14
N LEU A 71 -0.76 -5.75 12.82
CA LEU A 71 -0.39 -6.86 11.94
C LEU A 71 1.09 -6.78 11.55
N PRO A 72 1.76 -7.93 11.32
CA PRO A 72 3.06 -7.93 10.67
C PRO A 72 2.98 -7.26 9.29
N VAL A 73 3.97 -6.42 8.95
CA VAL A 73 4.00 -5.72 7.65
C VAL A 73 3.90 -6.71 6.47
N SER A 74 4.52 -7.88 6.57
CA SER A 74 4.44 -8.92 5.53
C SER A 74 3.02 -9.43 5.32
N ALA A 75 2.24 -9.57 6.39
CA ALA A 75 0.84 -9.99 6.32
C ALA A 75 -0.03 -8.87 5.71
N THR A 76 0.23 -7.62 6.05
CA THR A 76 -0.47 -6.47 5.47
C THR A 76 -0.15 -6.31 3.98
N VAL A 77 1.12 -6.49 3.57
CA VAL A 77 1.50 -6.51 2.14
C VAL A 77 0.71 -7.60 1.41
N PHE A 78 0.67 -8.81 1.96
CA PHE A 78 -0.06 -9.92 1.37
C PHE A 78 -1.55 -9.58 1.19
N LEU A 79 -2.19 -9.14 2.27
CA LEU A 79 -3.60 -8.78 2.30
C LEU A 79 -3.93 -7.66 1.32
N ALA A 80 -3.15 -6.57 1.33
CA ALA A 80 -3.35 -5.43 0.45
C ALA A 80 -3.13 -5.81 -1.02
N THR A 81 -2.18 -6.70 -1.31
CA THR A 81 -1.95 -7.21 -2.67
C THR A 81 -3.17 -7.98 -3.19
N ASP A 82 -3.78 -8.83 -2.36
CA ASP A 82 -4.99 -9.56 -2.74
C ASP A 82 -6.17 -8.63 -2.98
N LEU A 83 -6.39 -7.65 -2.10
CA LEU A 83 -7.50 -6.70 -2.24
C LEU A 83 -7.30 -5.77 -3.44
N ALA A 84 -6.06 -5.42 -3.77
CA ALA A 84 -5.75 -4.69 -4.99
C ALA A 84 -6.05 -5.52 -6.24
N ALA A 85 -5.75 -6.83 -6.22
CA ALA A 85 -6.05 -7.72 -7.33
C ALA A 85 -7.57 -7.89 -7.56
N THR A 86 -8.40 -7.75 -6.53
CA THR A 86 -9.87 -7.76 -6.63
C THR A 86 -10.48 -6.37 -6.88
N GLY A 87 -9.67 -5.33 -7.01
CA GLY A 87 -10.14 -3.96 -7.25
C GLY A 87 -10.75 -3.25 -6.03
N LEU A 88 -10.61 -3.81 -4.82
CA LEU A 88 -11.07 -3.19 -3.57
C LEU A 88 -10.12 -2.08 -3.10
N LEU A 89 -8.85 -2.16 -3.50
CA LEU A 89 -7.85 -1.14 -3.21
C LEU A 89 -7.17 -0.66 -4.50
N LEU A 90 -6.91 0.63 -4.57
CA LEU A 90 -5.91 1.20 -5.47
C LEU A 90 -4.58 1.31 -4.72
N THR A 91 -3.50 1.05 -5.44
CA THR A 91 -2.15 1.13 -4.89
C THR A 91 -1.34 2.16 -5.68
N ARG A 92 -0.67 3.04 -4.95
CA ARG A 92 0.26 4.02 -5.53
C ARG A 92 1.66 3.71 -5.01
N PRO A 93 2.66 3.48 -5.88
CA PRO A 93 4.02 3.27 -5.43
C PRO A 93 4.55 4.50 -4.68
N PRO A 94 5.53 4.33 -3.78
CA PRO A 94 6.19 5.46 -3.15
C PRO A 94 6.83 6.34 -4.23
N ILE A 95 6.83 7.66 -4.00
CA ILE A 95 7.53 8.58 -4.89
C ILE A 95 9.02 8.20 -4.81
N PRO A 96 9.67 7.87 -5.93
CA PRO A 96 11.09 7.57 -5.92
C PRO A 96 11.85 8.78 -5.39
N SER A 97 12.91 8.53 -4.63
CA SER A 97 13.82 9.61 -4.24
C SER A 97 14.22 10.37 -5.50
N ALA A 98 14.12 11.70 -5.45
CA ALA A 98 14.45 12.54 -6.59
C ALA A 98 15.90 12.22 -7.02
N GLY A 99 16.05 11.54 -8.15
CA GLY A 99 17.33 11.44 -8.82
C GLY A 99 17.77 12.85 -9.22
N GLN A 100 19.06 13.03 -9.47
CA GLN A 100 19.55 14.29 -10.02
C GLN A 100 18.88 14.49 -11.40
N ILE A 101 17.89 15.37 -11.45
CA ILE A 101 17.20 15.71 -12.68
C ILE A 101 18.23 16.40 -13.58
N ASP A 102 18.43 15.88 -14.79
CA ASP A 102 19.29 16.53 -15.78
C ASP A 102 18.67 17.89 -16.13
N ARG A 103 19.24 18.94 -15.54
CA ARG A 103 18.76 20.31 -15.69
C ARG A 103 18.75 20.74 -17.16
N SER A 104 19.71 20.26 -17.94
CA SER A 104 19.83 20.59 -19.35
C SER A 104 18.65 20.02 -20.16
N LEU A 105 18.12 18.86 -19.77
CA LEU A 105 16.93 18.27 -20.40
C LEU A 105 15.68 19.12 -20.11
N VAL A 106 15.52 19.58 -18.87
CA VAL A 106 14.37 20.40 -18.47
C VAL A 106 14.39 21.75 -19.19
N GLU A 107 15.56 22.36 -19.33
CA GLU A 107 15.73 23.63 -20.06
C GLU A 107 15.41 23.46 -21.55
N ARG A 108 15.91 22.39 -22.18
CA ARG A 108 15.57 22.06 -23.57
C ARG A 108 14.08 21.81 -23.80
N LEU A 109 13.41 21.15 -22.85
CA LEU A 109 11.96 20.95 -22.91
C LEU A 109 11.21 22.27 -22.79
N LEU A 110 11.62 23.13 -21.86
CA LEU A 110 10.99 24.43 -21.63
C LEU A 110 11.12 25.34 -22.86
N ASP A 111 12.30 25.37 -23.46
CA ASP A 111 12.56 26.13 -24.69
C ASP A 111 11.72 25.58 -25.86
N GLY A 112 11.65 24.25 -25.99
CA GLY A 112 10.78 23.59 -26.96
C GLY A 112 9.31 23.98 -26.81
N LEU A 113 8.77 23.92 -25.59
CA LEU A 113 7.37 24.29 -25.29
C LEU A 113 7.07 25.76 -25.56
N ARG A 114 8.03 26.66 -25.33
CA ARG A 114 7.88 28.11 -25.60
C ARG A 114 7.98 28.48 -27.07
N SER A 115 8.58 27.61 -27.88
CA SER A 115 8.72 27.80 -29.32
C SER A 115 7.54 27.28 -30.13
N LEU A 116 6.53 26.70 -29.47
CA LEU A 116 5.30 26.29 -30.13
C LEU A 116 4.42 27.51 -30.46
N PRO A 117 3.84 27.58 -31.68
CA PRO A 117 3.04 28.70 -32.15
C PRO A 117 1.68 28.83 -31.48
#